data_AF-A0A2R4PEB7-F1
#
_entry.id   AF-A0A2R4PEB7-F1
#
_cell.length_a   1.000
_cell.length_b   1.000
_cell.length_c   1.000
_cell.angle_alpha   90.00
_cell.angle_beta   90.00
_cell.angle_gamma   90.00
#
_symmetry.space_group_name_H-M   'P 1'
#
loop_
_entity.id
_entity.type
_entity.pdbx_description
1 polymer ?
#
loop_
_entity_poly.entity_id
_entity_poly.type
_entity_poly.pdbx_seq_one_letter_code
_entity_poly.pdbx_strand_id
1 'polypeptide(L)' 'MKIGYARKSTHLQDVAHQVDELTKAGCEQIGTVANSRW' A
#
# COMPACT_ATOMS: atom_id res chain seq x y z
N MET A 1 -11.45 9.72 9.83
CA MET A 1 -11.04 8.34 9.55
C MET A 1 -10.92 8.08 8.06
N LYS A 2 -9.71 8.29 7.51
CA LYS A 2 -9.37 7.89 6.13
C LYS A 2 -8.65 6.53 6.16
N ILE A 3 -9.10 5.57 5.35
CA ILE A 3 -8.47 4.26 5.23
C ILE A 3 -7.82 4.17 3.85
N GLY A 4 -6.51 3.91 3.84
CA GLY A 4 -5.71 3.73 2.63
C GLY A 4 -5.53 2.25 2.29
N TYR A 5 -5.26 1.97 1.01
CA TYR A 5 -5.01 0.60 0.54
C TYR A 5 -3.85 0.59 -0.46
N ALA A 6 -2.83 -0.21 -0.16
CA ALA A 6 -1.69 -0.43 -1.04
C ALA A 6 -1.68 -1.87 -1.56
N ARG A 7 -1.41 -2.05 -2.86
CA ARG A 7 -1.46 -3.36 -3.52
C ARG A 7 -0.19 -3.61 -4.31
N LYS A 8 0.38 -4.79 -4.09
CA LYS A 8 1.47 -5.35 -4.90
C LYS A 8 0.92 -6.41 -5.84
N SER A 9 0.91 -6.12 -7.13
CA SER A 9 0.53 -7.08 -8.17
C SER A 9 1.71 -7.88 -8.69
N THR A 10 2.91 -7.31 -8.79
CA THR A 10 4.16 -7.97 -9.25
C THR A 10 5.31 -7.79 -8.25
N HIS A 11 6.33 -8.67 -8.28
CA HIS A 11 7.46 -8.61 -7.34
C HIS A 11 8.29 -7.31 -7.43
N LEU A 12 8.29 -6.64 -8.59
CA LEU A 12 9.02 -5.40 -8.87
C LEU A 12 8.37 -4.13 -8.29
N GLN A 13 7.10 -4.21 -7.85
CA GLN A 13 6.42 -3.04 -7.32
C GLN A 13 6.81 -2.75 -5.87
N ASP A 14 7.06 -1.47 -5.60
CA ASP A 14 7.39 -0.97 -4.28
C ASP A 14 6.13 -0.56 -3.51
N VAL A 15 5.79 -1.36 -2.50
CA VAL A 15 4.66 -1.10 -1.61
C VAL A 15 5.00 -0.01 -0.60
N ALA A 16 6.28 0.16 -0.25
CA ALA A 16 6.70 1.15 0.73
C ALA A 16 6.40 2.56 0.23
N HIS A 17 6.70 2.84 -1.05
CA HIS A 17 6.33 4.10 -1.69
C HIS A 17 4.81 4.35 -1.68
N GLN A 18 3.99 3.32 -1.94
CA GLN A 18 2.54 3.48 -1.89
C GLN A 18 2.02 3.79 -0.48
N VAL A 19 2.58 3.14 0.54
CA VAL A 19 2.22 3.39 1.95
C VAL A 19 2.65 4.79 2.39
N ASP A 20 3.81 5.26 1.96
CA ASP A 20 4.31 6.61 2.25
C ASP A 20 3.38 7.68 1.68
N GLU A 21 2.97 7.55 0.42
CA GLU A 21 2.02 8.47 -0.21
C GLU A 21 0.63 8.46 0.47
N LEU A 22 0.15 7.29 0.90
CA LEU A 22 -1.09 7.18 1.68
C LEU A 22 -0.97 7.83 3.06
N THR A 23 0.19 7.73 3.69
CA THR A 23 0.49 8.39 4.95
C THR A 23 0.50 9.91 4.78
N LYS A 24 1.15 10.42 3.72
CA LYS A 24 1.13 11.85 3.36
C LYS A 24 -0.28 12.37 3.06
N ALA A 25 -1.15 11.53 2.48
CA ALA A 25 -2.55 11.86 2.23
C ALA A 25 -3.42 11.90 3.51
N GLY A 26 -2.85 11.52 4.66
CA GLY A 26 -3.51 11.52 5.97
C GLY A 26 -4.40 10.30 6.20
N CYS A 27 -4.07 9.14 5.63
CA CYS A 27 -4.72 7.88 5.97
C CYS A 27 -4.31 7.43 7.38
N GLU A 28 -5.31 7.13 8.22
CA GLU A 28 -5.14 6.74 9.63
C GLU A 28 -4.99 5.22 9.79
N GLN A 29 -5.52 4.45 8.84
CA GLN A 29 -5.31 3.00 8.74
C GLN A 29 -4.94 2.64 7.31
N ILE A 30 -3.97 1.75 7.13
CA ILE A 30 -3.49 1.34 5.81
C ILE A 30 -3.44 -0.19 5.75
N GLY A 31 -4.24 -0.76 4.85
CA GLY A 31 -4.18 -2.19 4.52
C GLY A 31 -3.22 -2.45 3.36
N THR A 32 -2.44 -3.51 3.45
CA THR A 32 -1.55 -3.95 2.36
C THR A 32 -1.94 -5.35 1.88
N VAL A 33 -1.96 -5.56 0.57
CA VAL A 33 -2.13 -6.89 -0.02
C VAL A 33 -1.05 -7.13 -1.07
N ALA A 34 -0.32 -8.23 -0.89
CA ALA A 34 0.63 -8.72 -1.85
C ALA A 34 0.09 -9.98 -2.52
N ASN A 35 0.15 -10.03 -3.85
CA ASN A 35 -0.08 -11.27 -4.57
C ASN A 35 1.11 -12.21 -4.28
N SER A 36 0.86 -13.30 -3.56
CA SER A 36 1.87 -14.30 -3.16
C SER A 36 2.26 -15.26 -4.28
N ARG A 37 1.70 -15.11 -5.48
CA ARG A 37 1.84 -16.04 -6.61
C ARG A 37 2.92 -15.64 -7.61
N TRP A 38 4.13 -15.35 -7.13
CA TRP A 38 5.33 -15.12 -7.95
C TRP A 38 6.43 -16.09 -7.55
#